data_AF-A0AAD9ZIL2-F1
#
_entry.id   AF-A0AAD9ZIL2-F1
#
_cell.length_a   1.000
_cell.length_b   1.000
_cell.length_c   1.000
_cell.angle_alpha   90.00
_cell.angle_beta   90.00
_cell.angle_gamma   90.00
#
_symmetry.space_group_name_H-M   'P 1'
#
loop_
_entity.id
_entity.type
_entity.pdbx_description
1 polymer ?
#
loop_
_entity_poly.entity_id
_entity_poly.type
_entity_poly.pdbx_seq_one_letter_code
_entity_poly.pdbx_strand_id
1 'polypeptide(L)'
;MAGEMKDGDLEIQMAYLARNELYSKKKPYSADFLLNDIIGAEQSNHKFDSTTVIVRNVRRRDPAFHKDIGKKVTYAQPAALPLSDYNVEGLFLRMTQFFPGQEKFYKDKEFDLLKSGIPMKTSVSS
;
A
#
# COMPACT_ATOMS: atom_id res chain seq x y z
N MET A 1 -18.09 12.91 -15.78
CA MET A 1 -18.03 14.33 -15.34
C MET A 1 -16.60 14.59 -14.89
N ALA A 2 -15.82 15.32 -15.70
CA ALA A 2 -14.50 15.76 -15.26
C ALA A 2 -14.71 16.88 -14.23
N GLY A 3 -14.28 16.67 -12.99
CA GLY A 3 -14.30 17.72 -11.98
C GLY A 3 -13.32 18.83 -12.35
N GLU A 4 -13.62 20.07 -11.96
CA GLU A 4 -12.75 21.22 -12.21
C GLU A 4 -11.32 20.97 -11.70
N MET A 5 -10.34 21.35 -12.51
CA MET A 5 -8.91 21.34 -12.18
C MET A 5 -8.62 22.35 -11.06
N LYS A 6 -7.89 21.94 -10.04
CA LYS A 6 -7.44 22.82 -8.94
C LYS A 6 -5.98 23.23 -9.12
N ASP A 7 -5.60 24.32 -8.47
CA ASP A 7 -4.20 24.76 -8.41
C ASP A 7 -3.28 23.66 -7.86
N GLY A 8 -2.27 23.28 -8.64
CA GLY A 8 -1.35 22.18 -8.33
C GLY A 8 -1.79 20.79 -8.82
N ASP A 9 -2.93 20.65 -9.50
CA ASP A 9 -3.33 19.41 -10.16
C ASP A 9 -2.49 19.17 -11.44
N LEU A 10 -2.20 17.90 -11.73
CA LEU A 10 -1.44 17.48 -12.91
C LEU A 10 -2.29 16.58 -13.81
N GLU A 11 -2.35 16.91 -15.09
CA GLU A 11 -2.95 16.06 -16.11
C GLU A 11 -1.89 15.09 -16.65
N ILE A 12 -2.14 13.79 -16.53
CA ILE A 12 -1.22 12.76 -17.01
C ILE A 12 -1.97 11.72 -17.85
N GLN A 13 -1.26 11.13 -18.81
CA GLN A 13 -1.74 9.94 -19.52
C GLN A 13 -1.39 8.70 -18.72
N MET A 14 -2.41 7.93 -18.34
CA MET A 14 -2.22 6.69 -17.60
C MET A 14 -2.75 5.51 -18.40
N ALA A 15 -1.92 4.49 -18.55
CA ALA A 15 -2.32 3.22 -19.14
C ALA A 15 -3.18 2.42 -18.15
N TYR A 16 -4.30 1.90 -18.61
CA TYR A 16 -5.21 1.03 -17.85
C TYR A 16 -5.53 -0.22 -18.66
N LEU A 17 -5.99 -1.27 -18.00
CA LEU A 17 -6.41 -2.49 -18.68
C LEU A 17 -7.68 -2.20 -19.51
N ALA A 18 -7.56 -2.35 -20.82
CA ALA A 18 -8.63 -2.07 -21.78
C ALA A 18 -9.85 -2.97 -21.51
N ARG A 19 -11.06 -2.47 -21.79
CA ARG A 19 -12.28 -3.31 -21.74
C ARG A 19 -12.41 -4.10 -23.04
N ASN A 20 -11.49 -5.03 -23.25
CA ASN A 20 -11.42 -5.81 -24.48
C ASN A 20 -12.45 -6.96 -24.48
N GLU A 21 -13.11 -7.20 -25.62
CA GLU A 21 -14.07 -8.32 -25.78
C GLU A 21 -13.45 -9.69 -25.51
N LEU A 22 -12.13 -9.82 -25.68
CA LEU A 22 -11.36 -11.01 -25.31
C LEU A 22 -11.61 -11.42 -23.86
N TYR A 23 -11.81 -10.45 -22.95
CA TYR A 23 -11.99 -10.68 -21.53
C TYR A 23 -13.35 -11.27 -21.16
N SER A 24 -14.31 -11.20 -22.08
CA SER A 24 -15.57 -11.94 -21.96
C SER A 24 -15.37 -13.44 -22.23
N LYS A 25 -14.30 -13.82 -22.93
CA LYS A 25 -14.00 -15.21 -23.31
C LYS A 25 -12.85 -15.83 -22.52
N LYS A 26 -11.85 -15.03 -22.15
CA LYS A 26 -10.62 -15.48 -21.48
C LYS A 26 -10.24 -14.49 -20.39
N LYS A 27 -9.95 -14.96 -19.17
CA LYS A 27 -9.48 -14.09 -18.10
C LYS A 27 -8.14 -13.42 -18.49
N PRO A 28 -7.92 -12.14 -18.11
CA PRO A 28 -6.61 -11.50 -18.23
C PRO A 28 -5.54 -12.28 -17.45
N TYR A 29 -4.35 -12.45 -18.03
CA TYR A 29 -3.21 -13.12 -17.41
C TYR A 29 -1.87 -12.52 -17.88
N SER A 30 -0.85 -12.75 -17.06
CA SER A 30 0.56 -12.52 -17.36
C SER A 30 1.37 -13.69 -16.82
N ALA A 31 2.37 -14.15 -17.57
CA ALA A 31 3.30 -15.18 -17.17
C ALA A 31 4.66 -14.57 -16.79
N ASP A 32 5.16 -14.92 -15.62
CA ASP A 32 6.43 -14.42 -15.09
C ASP A 32 7.64 -15.20 -15.62
N PHE A 33 7.41 -16.20 -16.46
CA PHE A 33 8.45 -17.03 -17.09
C PHE A 33 8.48 -16.83 -18.61
N LEU A 34 9.65 -17.08 -19.20
CA LEU A 34 9.85 -16.96 -20.64
C LEU A 34 9.12 -18.08 -21.39
N LEU A 35 8.46 -17.72 -22.49
CA LEU A 35 7.66 -18.63 -23.33
C LEU A 35 8.21 -18.78 -24.75
N ASN A 36 9.45 -18.34 -24.99
CA ASN A 36 10.05 -18.23 -26.32
C ASN A 36 10.05 -19.55 -27.11
N ASP A 37 10.10 -20.69 -26.41
CA ASP A 37 10.23 -22.02 -27.02
C ASP A 37 8.88 -22.70 -27.30
N ILE A 38 7.76 -22.07 -26.92
CA ILE A 38 6.42 -22.64 -27.12
C ILE A 38 5.71 -21.88 -28.24
N ILE A 39 5.61 -22.53 -29.40
CA ILE A 39 4.96 -21.96 -30.58
C ILE A 39 3.50 -21.61 -30.26
N GLY A 40 3.14 -20.33 -30.44
CA GLY A 40 1.79 -19.82 -30.22
C GLY A 40 1.44 -19.47 -28.77
N ALA A 41 2.37 -19.62 -27.83
CA ALA A 41 2.18 -19.15 -26.47
C ALA A 41 2.42 -17.63 -26.37
N GLU A 42 1.48 -16.91 -25.79
CA GLU A 42 1.63 -15.49 -25.46
C GLU A 42 2.01 -15.33 -23.99
N GLN A 43 2.95 -14.44 -23.69
CA GLN A 43 3.36 -14.14 -22.31
C GLN A 43 2.26 -13.43 -21.52
N SER A 44 1.42 -12.64 -22.20
CA SER A 44 0.27 -12.00 -21.58
C SER A 44 -0.79 -11.70 -22.64
N ASN A 45 -2.06 -11.78 -22.23
CA ASN A 45 -3.17 -11.28 -23.03
C ASN A 45 -3.66 -9.89 -22.56
N HIS A 46 -2.88 -9.18 -21.73
CA HIS A 46 -3.19 -7.82 -21.31
C HIS A 46 -3.16 -6.87 -22.52
N LYS A 47 -4.24 -6.11 -22.68
CA LYS A 47 -4.40 -5.05 -23.66
C LYS A 47 -4.63 -3.79 -22.86
N PHE A 48 -3.87 -2.75 -23.18
CA PHE A 48 -3.91 -1.50 -22.45
C PHE A 48 -4.52 -0.41 -23.33
N ASP A 49 -5.32 0.43 -22.71
CA ASP A 49 -5.78 1.69 -23.26
C ASP A 49 -5.16 2.83 -22.45
N SER A 50 -4.99 4.00 -23.07
CA SER A 50 -4.52 5.21 -22.39
C SER A 50 -5.70 6.12 -22.12
N THR A 51 -5.81 6.63 -20.88
CA THR A 51 -6.77 7.66 -20.54
C THR A 51 -6.09 8.79 -19.78
N THR A 52 -6.58 9.99 -20.04
CA THR A 52 -6.19 11.18 -19.31
C THR A 52 -6.77 11.12 -17.90
N VAL A 53 -5.91 11.16 -16.89
CA VAL A 53 -6.31 11.28 -15.49
C VAL A 53 -5.75 12.54 -14.86
N ILE A 54 -6.54 13.12 -13.96
CA ILE A 54 -6.13 14.27 -13.15
C ILE A 54 -5.57 13.74 -11.84
N VAL A 55 -4.27 13.91 -11.62
CA VAL A 55 -3.61 13.62 -10.35
C VAL A 55 -3.70 14.85 -9.47
N ARG A 56 -4.47 14.73 -8.38
CA ARG A 56 -4.63 15.80 -7.42
C ARG A 56 -3.49 15.82 -6.43
N ASN A 57 -2.88 16.99 -6.26
CA ASN A 57 -1.88 17.17 -5.22
C ASN A 57 -2.55 17.29 -3.84
N VAL A 58 -2.63 16.15 -3.13
CA VAL A 58 -3.17 16.07 -1.76
C VAL A 58 -2.23 16.66 -0.70
N ARG A 59 -0.98 17.03 -1.06
CA ARG A 59 -0.01 17.57 -0.11
C ARG A 59 0.07 19.09 -0.20
N ARG A 60 -0.89 19.78 0.42
CA ARG A 60 -0.50 21.00 1.13
C ARG A 60 0.20 20.56 2.41
N ARG A 61 1.54 20.70 2.45
CA ARG A 61 2.34 20.40 3.64
C ARG A 61 1.85 21.35 4.75
N ASP A 62 1.30 20.79 5.83
CA ASP A 62 0.83 21.60 6.96
C ASP A 62 1.99 22.49 7.46
N PRO A 63 1.75 23.78 7.79
CA PRO A 63 2.79 24.67 8.30
C PRO A 63 3.57 24.12 9.50
N ALA A 64 2.99 23.19 10.27
CA ALA A 64 3.63 22.50 11.38
C ALA A 64 4.71 21.49 10.94
N PHE A 65 4.75 21.07 9.68
CA PHE A 65 5.83 20.23 9.17
C PHE A 65 7.04 21.08 8.74
N HIS A 66 8.19 20.74 9.33
CA HIS A 66 9.49 21.31 9.02
C HIS A 66 9.76 21.38 7.50
N LYS A 67 10.15 22.57 7.02
CA LYS A 67 10.40 22.84 5.59
C LYS A 67 11.77 22.31 5.11
N ASP A 68 12.65 21.98 6.05
CA ASP A 68 14.02 21.56 5.77
C ASP A 68 14.05 20.11 5.27
N ILE A 69 14.15 19.93 3.95
CA ILE A 69 14.28 18.63 3.31
C ILE A 69 15.68 18.07 3.60
N GLY A 70 15.77 16.83 4.10
CA GLY A 70 17.06 16.14 4.31
C GLY A 70 17.79 16.53 5.59
N LYS A 71 17.19 17.33 6.47
CA LYS A 71 17.78 17.63 7.77
C LYS A 71 17.71 16.38 8.65
N LYS A 72 18.87 15.84 8.99
CA LYS A 72 18.99 14.70 9.90
C LYS A 72 18.50 15.16 11.27
N VAL A 73 17.31 14.70 11.64
CA VAL A 73 16.70 14.98 12.94
C VAL A 73 17.21 13.97 13.95
N THR A 74 17.57 14.46 15.14
CA THR A 74 18.14 13.67 16.23
C THR A 74 17.06 12.96 17.05
N TYR A 75 15.80 13.34 16.88
CA TYR A 75 14.64 12.70 17.51
C TYR A 75 14.03 11.65 16.59
N ALA A 76 13.50 10.57 17.17
CA ALA A 76 12.76 9.55 16.41
C ALA A 76 11.54 10.20 15.77
N GLN A 77 11.53 10.30 14.44
CA GLN A 77 10.33 10.75 13.73
C GLN A 77 9.35 9.59 13.62
N PRO A 78 8.03 9.86 13.69
CA PRO A 78 7.04 8.84 13.40
C PRO A 78 7.31 8.30 11.99
N ALA A 79 7.39 6.98 11.86
CA ALA A 79 7.63 6.33 10.58
C ALA A 79 6.61 6.83 9.54
N ALA A 80 7.05 6.95 8.28
CA ALA A 80 6.14 7.28 7.18
C ALA A 80 5.17 6.14 6.84
N LEU A 81 5.36 4.96 7.45
CA LEU A 81 4.32 3.96 7.57
C LEU A 81 3.43 4.33 8.76
N PRO A 82 2.09 4.23 8.66
CA PRO A 82 1.26 4.22 9.84
C PRO A 82 1.80 3.13 10.76
N LEU A 83 2.40 3.55 11.87
CA LEU A 83 2.82 2.66 12.94
C LEU A 83 1.53 1.98 13.39
N SER A 84 1.31 0.77 12.89
CA SER A 84 0.34 -0.13 13.48
C SER A 84 1.09 -0.64 14.70
N ASP A 85 0.87 0.01 15.84
CA ASP A 85 1.36 -0.50 17.11
C ASP A 85 0.79 -1.90 17.27
N TYR A 86 1.57 -2.92 16.90
CA TYR A 86 1.24 -4.33 17.08
C TYR A 86 1.45 -4.72 18.56
N ASN A 87 1.12 -3.82 19.48
CA ASN A 87 0.98 -4.21 20.88
C ASN A 87 -0.37 -4.90 21.06
N VAL A 88 -0.46 -5.76 22.08
CA VAL A 88 -1.67 -6.56 22.33
C VAL A 88 -2.89 -5.67 22.54
N GLU A 89 -2.71 -4.52 23.19
CA GLU A 89 -3.77 -3.54 23.45
C GLU A 89 -4.28 -2.88 22.16
N GLY A 90 -3.39 -2.47 21.26
CA GLY A 90 -3.71 -1.82 19.98
C GLY A 90 -4.27 -2.79 18.94
N LEU A 91 -3.85 -4.05 18.97
CA LEU A 91 -4.44 -5.11 18.17
C LEU A 91 -5.93 -5.26 18.52
N PHE A 92 -6.27 -5.24 19.82
CA PHE A 92 -7.65 -5.37 20.28
C PHE A 92 -8.56 -4.23 19.78
N LEU A 93 -8.04 -3.00 19.70
CA LEU A 93 -8.77 -1.86 19.16
C LEU A 93 -9.13 -2.02 17.68
N ARG A 94 -8.35 -2.80 16.92
CA ARG A 94 -8.62 -3.08 15.49
C ARG A 94 -9.41 -4.37 15.25
N MET A 95 -9.57 -5.23 16.25
CA MET A 95 -10.30 -6.50 16.11
C MET A 95 -11.75 -6.29 15.68
N THR A 96 -12.41 -5.23 16.16
CA THR A 96 -13.78 -4.89 15.77
C THR A 96 -13.90 -4.56 14.29
N GLN A 97 -12.83 -4.04 13.66
CA GLN A 97 -12.81 -3.67 12.24
C GLN A 97 -12.65 -4.89 11.33
N PHE A 98 -11.86 -5.89 11.75
CA PHE A 98 -11.58 -7.08 10.96
C PHE A 98 -12.52 -8.25 11.26
N PHE A 99 -12.98 -8.37 12.52
CA PHE A 99 -13.78 -9.49 13.03
C PHE A 99 -14.91 -8.97 13.95
N PRO A 100 -15.92 -8.28 13.40
CA PRO A 100 -16.98 -7.67 14.20
C PRO A 100 -17.75 -8.72 15.01
N GLY A 101 -17.94 -8.48 16.31
CA GLY A 101 -18.71 -9.33 17.21
C GLY A 101 -17.94 -10.55 17.78
N GLN A 102 -16.67 -10.71 17.45
CA GLN A 102 -15.83 -11.80 17.95
C GLN A 102 -14.89 -11.38 19.10
N GLU A 103 -15.08 -10.19 19.67
CA GLU A 103 -14.16 -9.60 20.67
C GLU A 103 -13.98 -10.53 21.88
N LYS A 104 -15.07 -11.13 22.37
CA LYS A 104 -15.05 -12.05 23.51
C LYS A 104 -14.24 -13.32 23.23
N PHE A 105 -14.20 -13.79 21.98
CA PHE A 105 -13.46 -15.00 21.61
C PHE A 105 -11.94 -14.78 21.63
N TYR A 106 -11.50 -13.54 21.39
CA TYR A 106 -10.09 -13.19 21.28
C TYR A 106 -9.51 -12.52 22.53
N LYS A 107 -10.34 -12.12 23.49
CA LYS A 107 -9.95 -11.38 24.71
C LYS A 107 -8.87 -12.06 25.54
N ASP A 108 -8.93 -13.39 25.62
CA ASP A 108 -8.08 -14.18 26.51
C ASP A 108 -7.14 -15.12 25.72
N LYS A 109 -6.96 -14.87 24.41
CA LYS A 109 -6.04 -15.67 23.60
C LYS A 109 -4.64 -15.05 23.59
N GLU A 110 -3.64 -15.87 23.88
CA GLU A 110 -2.25 -15.48 23.66
C GLU A 110 -1.96 -15.43 22.15
N PHE A 111 -1.68 -14.24 21.63
CA PHE A 111 -1.24 -14.07 20.24
C PHE A 111 0.27 -14.35 20.16
N ASP A 112 0.65 -15.62 20.10
CA ASP A 112 2.05 -16.09 20.13
C ASP A 112 2.95 -15.48 19.04
N LEU A 113 2.37 -14.94 17.97
CA LEU A 113 3.11 -14.29 16.88
C LEU A 113 3.76 -12.94 17.27
N LEU A 114 3.49 -12.41 18.47
CA LEU A 114 4.12 -11.18 18.98
C LEU A 114 5.30 -11.45 19.95
N LYS A 115 5.51 -12.70 20.38
CA LYS A 115 6.58 -13.06 21.33
C LYS A 115 7.96 -13.28 20.68
N SER A 116 8.05 -13.37 19.35
CA SER A 116 9.32 -13.59 18.63
C SER A 116 9.97 -12.29 18.12
N GLY A 117 9.80 -11.19 18.87
CA GLY A 117 10.60 -9.99 18.65
C GLY A 117 12.08 -10.30 18.87
N ILE A 118 12.88 -10.21 17.82
CA ILE A 118 14.35 -10.24 17.88
C ILE A 118 14.79 -9.34 19.05
N PRO A 119 15.55 -9.83 20.04
CA PRO A 119 15.97 -9.00 21.16
C PRO A 119 16.85 -7.87 20.62
N MET A 120 16.36 -6.64 20.76
CA MET A 120 17.16 -5.44 20.53
C MET A 120 18.27 -5.42 21.60
N LYS A 121 19.47 -5.87 21.23
CA LYS A 121 20.67 -5.70 22.06
C LYS A 121 20.94 -4.20 22.16
N THR A 122 20.54 -3.59 23.27
CA THR A 122 21.02 -2.26 23.65
C THR A 122 22.46 -2.42 24.11
N SER A 123 23.42 -2.22 23.18
CA SER A 123 24.80 -1.98 23.57
C SER A 123 24.88 -0.56 24.14
N VAL A 124 24.78 -0.47 25.46
CA VAL A 124 25.21 0.74 26.17
C VAL A 124 26.72 0.59 26.36
N SER A 125 27.50 1.32 25.56
CA SER A 125 28.93 1.48 25.83
C SER A 125 29.08 2.36 27.06
N SER A 126 29.82 1.86 28.04
CA SER A 126 30.31 2.60 29.22
C SER A 126 31.65 3.23 28.89
#